data_AF-A0A9N9M4E8-F1
#
_entry.id   AF-A0A9N9M4E8-F1
#
_cell.length_a   1.000
_cell.length_b   1.000
_cell.length_c   1.000
_cell.angle_alpha   90.00
_cell.angle_beta   90.00
_cell.angle_gamma   90.00
#
_symmetry.space_group_name_H-M   'P 1'
#
loop_
_entity.id
_entity.type
_entity.pdbx_description
1 polymer ?
#
loop_
_entity_poly.entity_id
_entity_poly.type
_entity_poly.pdbx_seq_one_letter_code
_entity_poly.pdbx_strand_id
1 'polypeptide(L)'
;MGCFPSSPRNAQGVNRLHPDQITLTVFKMIFDDNCLTRAEKDLVKDFPLPPEYIVRDQPYMRYQSDRVLNERPVVEQPHGAGEEPPNEIELHPLPHKFAIPAPIHLIGSSSLLTAAATFHQASSAFPGALKRIPDGEPRPRDCFIAFQIATFSRCPWVLQPFALYKETGVHEKNGFEEEVQALRAEHGEKEIRLNGSGYDIAAIASYAEFCRARGQGVIGAGVKFQVSLPNPHDVVAFCIRPEHQATVEKAYEKEMIAVLKRIQKYIPAYDLAIQFDCPFAVAMLEEVFPAWWVPNDGSISDDNKTEVLLAGFEERFHTMASYVHEDVDLGYHICYGDYGHKHFIEPRNTTISVKLANLIHDSVYRRIDWMHIPVPIDRKDEAYYEPLNALTPRKYGQTELYLGLVHAYDIGGTLQRMAVADRVLGGRCYGVATECGWGRMQQDEVYSTLDVMKEAAGVLFNTNTDEGEVA
;
A
#
# COMPACT_ATOMS: atom_id res chain seq x y z
N MET A 1 -70.50 -0.66 -19.09
CA MET A 1 -69.49 0.17 -19.79
C MET A 1 -68.34 0.31 -18.83
N GLY A 2 -67.36 -0.60 -18.84
CA GLY A 2 -66.08 -0.48 -19.57
C GLY A 2 -65.03 0.03 -18.56
N CYS A 3 -63.80 -0.45 -18.43
CA CYS A 3 -62.93 -1.34 -19.19
C CYS A 3 -61.77 -1.80 -18.25
N PHE A 4 -61.02 -2.81 -18.73
CA PHE A 4 -59.69 -3.29 -18.34
C PHE A 4 -59.57 -4.42 -17.28
N PRO A 5 -58.95 -5.57 -17.65
CA PRO A 5 -58.79 -6.72 -16.78
C PRO A 5 -57.54 -6.59 -15.89
N SER A 6 -57.70 -7.04 -14.65
CA SER A 6 -56.66 -7.28 -13.65
C SER A 6 -55.68 -8.38 -14.11
N SER A 7 -54.38 -8.05 -14.14
CA SER A 7 -53.28 -9.00 -14.28
C SER A 7 -52.63 -9.30 -12.91
N PRO A 8 -51.79 -10.35 -12.79
CA PRO A 8 -51.85 -11.30 -11.69
C PRO A 8 -50.94 -10.98 -10.49
N ARG A 9 -51.38 -11.39 -9.30
CA ARG A 9 -50.48 -11.65 -8.16
C ARG A 9 -50.13 -13.13 -8.15
N ASN A 10 -48.85 -13.43 -8.36
CA ASN A 10 -48.05 -14.40 -7.60
C ASN A 10 -46.71 -14.60 -8.31
N ALA A 11 -45.70 -13.84 -7.90
CA ALA A 11 -44.29 -14.12 -8.20
C ALA A 11 -43.63 -14.68 -6.92
N GLN A 12 -43.68 -16.00 -6.77
CA GLN A 12 -42.70 -16.74 -5.98
C GLN A 12 -41.54 -17.09 -6.94
N GLY A 13 -40.30 -16.76 -6.56
CA GLY A 13 -39.11 -17.16 -7.31
C GLY A 13 -38.04 -16.07 -7.43
N VAL A 14 -37.51 -15.61 -6.29
CA VAL A 14 -36.18 -14.98 -6.29
C VAL A 14 -35.22 -16.04 -5.80
N ASN A 15 -34.47 -16.65 -6.73
CA ASN A 15 -33.39 -17.57 -6.40
C ASN A 15 -32.36 -16.81 -5.55
N ARG A 16 -32.32 -17.13 -4.26
CA ARG A 16 -31.19 -16.83 -3.38
C ARG A 16 -29.99 -17.59 -3.94
N LEU A 17 -28.93 -16.87 -4.30
CA LEU A 17 -27.67 -17.52 -4.67
C LEU A 17 -27.14 -18.27 -3.44
N HIS A 18 -26.78 -19.54 -3.64
CA HIS A 18 -26.26 -20.43 -2.61
C HIS A 18 -24.84 -19.98 -2.20
N PRO A 19 -24.45 -20.03 -0.91
CA PRO A 19 -23.14 -19.56 -0.42
C PRO A 19 -21.92 -20.16 -1.15
N ASP A 20 -22.06 -21.35 -1.72
CA ASP A 20 -20.99 -22.03 -2.46
C ASP A 20 -20.65 -21.37 -3.81
N GLN A 21 -21.52 -20.51 -4.33
CA GLN A 21 -21.25 -19.79 -5.58
C GLN A 21 -20.33 -18.58 -5.39
N ILE A 22 -20.18 -18.05 -4.17
CA ILE A 22 -19.30 -16.89 -3.91
C ILE A 22 -17.82 -17.32 -3.94
N THR A 23 -17.49 -18.47 -3.32
CA THR A 23 -16.14 -19.04 -3.37
C THR A 23 -15.74 -19.43 -4.79
N LEU A 24 -16.68 -19.98 -5.57
CA LEU A 24 -16.43 -20.33 -6.98
C LEU A 24 -16.36 -19.12 -7.92
N THR A 25 -17.01 -17.99 -7.57
CA THR A 25 -16.95 -16.76 -8.38
C THR A 25 -15.60 -16.06 -8.20
N VAL A 26 -15.04 -16.06 -6.99
CA VAL A 26 -13.66 -15.59 -6.75
C VAL A 26 -12.65 -16.52 -7.43
N PHE A 27 -12.88 -17.83 -7.44
CA PHE A 27 -12.03 -18.80 -8.15
C PHE A 27 -12.12 -18.69 -9.69
N LYS A 28 -13.30 -18.39 -10.24
CA LYS A 28 -13.47 -18.14 -11.69
C LYS A 28 -12.90 -16.80 -12.13
N MET A 29 -13.06 -15.73 -11.36
CA MET A 29 -12.52 -14.41 -11.73
C MET A 29 -10.98 -14.36 -11.82
N ILE A 30 -10.27 -15.25 -11.11
CA ILE A 30 -8.80 -15.30 -11.13
C ILE A 30 -8.26 -16.08 -12.35
N PHE A 31 -9.08 -16.92 -13.02
CA PHE A 31 -8.60 -17.81 -14.08
C PHE A 31 -9.54 -17.96 -15.30
N ASP A 32 -10.51 -17.07 -15.53
CA ASP A 32 -11.37 -17.11 -16.72
C ASP A 32 -10.75 -16.30 -17.87
N ASP A 33 -10.39 -16.99 -18.96
CA ASP A 33 -9.87 -16.43 -20.23
C ASP A 33 -10.79 -15.36 -20.86
N ASN A 34 -12.01 -15.22 -20.36
CA ASN A 34 -13.01 -14.26 -20.81
C ASN A 34 -12.88 -12.87 -20.18
N CYS A 35 -12.00 -12.66 -19.19
CA CYS A 35 -11.84 -11.38 -18.50
C CYS A 35 -10.75 -10.46 -19.07
N LEU A 36 -9.96 -10.93 -20.04
CA LEU A 36 -8.93 -10.11 -20.71
C LEU A 36 -9.48 -9.45 -21.98
N THR A 37 -9.27 -8.15 -22.13
CA THR A 37 -9.49 -7.44 -23.40
C THR A 37 -8.52 -7.94 -24.47
N ARG A 38 -8.86 -7.72 -25.74
CA ARG A 38 -8.03 -8.17 -26.87
C ARG A 38 -6.63 -7.56 -26.85
N ALA A 39 -6.49 -6.34 -26.34
CA ALA A 39 -5.21 -5.64 -26.19
C ALA A 39 -4.34 -6.22 -25.05
N GLU A 40 -4.95 -6.66 -23.95
CA GLU A 40 -4.24 -7.32 -22.84
C GLU A 40 -3.77 -8.73 -23.24
N LYS A 41 -4.55 -9.44 -24.07
CA LYS A 41 -4.14 -10.72 -24.67
C LYS A 41 -2.96 -10.56 -25.65
N ASP A 42 -2.84 -9.40 -26.29
CA ASP A 42 -1.74 -9.09 -27.20
C ASP A 42 -0.47 -8.68 -26.44
N LEU A 43 -0.58 -8.09 -25.24
CA LEU A 43 0.57 -7.73 -24.38
C LEU A 43 1.28 -8.96 -23.77
N VAL A 44 0.54 -10.02 -23.44
CA VAL A 44 1.07 -11.25 -22.81
C VAL A 44 1.82 -12.14 -23.82
N LYS A 45 1.60 -11.95 -25.14
CA LYS A 45 2.28 -12.73 -26.19
C LYS A 45 3.77 -12.44 -26.33
N ASP A 46 4.22 -11.25 -25.96
CA ASP A 46 5.61 -10.80 -26.17
C ASP A 46 6.53 -11.11 -24.98
N PHE A 47 6.00 -11.72 -23.90
CA PHE A 47 6.75 -12.14 -22.72
C PHE A 47 6.52 -13.63 -22.43
N PRO A 48 7.41 -14.54 -22.88
CA PRO A 48 7.20 -15.96 -22.63
C PRO A 48 7.33 -16.24 -21.12
N LEU A 49 6.22 -16.69 -20.51
CA LEU A 49 6.25 -17.33 -19.21
C LEU A 49 7.11 -18.61 -19.27
N PRO A 50 7.74 -19.01 -18.15
CA PRO A 50 8.48 -20.26 -18.05
C PRO A 50 7.66 -21.48 -18.53
N PRO A 51 8.30 -22.51 -19.12
CA PRO A 51 7.62 -23.64 -19.77
C PRO A 51 6.58 -24.39 -18.91
N GLU A 52 6.72 -24.33 -17.59
CA GLU A 52 5.79 -24.89 -16.61
C GLU A 52 4.39 -24.24 -16.60
N TYR A 53 4.18 -23.14 -17.33
CA TYR A 53 2.90 -22.41 -17.42
C TYR A 53 2.25 -22.41 -18.83
N ILE A 54 2.75 -23.20 -19.79
CA ILE A 54 2.25 -23.18 -21.19
C ILE A 54 1.47 -24.47 -21.52
N VAL A 55 0.14 -24.37 -21.67
CA VAL A 55 -0.69 -25.39 -22.36
C VAL A 55 -0.70 -25.06 -23.86
N ARG A 56 -0.31 -26.01 -24.72
CA ARG A 56 -0.15 -25.82 -26.18
C ARG A 56 -1.34 -26.35 -26.99
N ASP A 57 -1.44 -25.81 -28.22
CA ASP A 57 -2.25 -26.21 -29.42
C ASP A 57 -3.45 -25.26 -29.68
N GLN A 58 -3.57 -24.45 -30.75
CA GLN A 58 -3.31 -24.61 -32.20
C GLN A 58 -3.30 -23.22 -32.95
N PRO A 59 -2.94 -23.14 -34.25
CA PRO A 59 -2.25 -22.00 -34.88
C PRO A 59 -3.14 -21.07 -35.75
N TYR A 60 -2.71 -19.83 -36.03
CA TYR A 60 -2.66 -19.25 -37.40
C TYR A 60 -2.05 -17.83 -37.49
N MET A 61 -1.25 -17.66 -38.56
CA MET A 61 -0.86 -16.49 -39.37
C MET A 61 0.06 -15.36 -38.83
N ARG A 62 1.26 -15.35 -39.42
CA ARG A 62 2.26 -14.27 -39.49
C ARG A 62 1.80 -13.09 -40.35
N TYR A 63 2.29 -11.88 -40.03
CA TYR A 63 2.57 -10.84 -41.04
C TYR A 63 3.96 -10.21 -40.79
N GLN A 64 4.72 -10.01 -41.86
CA GLN A 64 6.09 -9.50 -41.89
C GLN A 64 6.12 -7.97 -42.00
N SER A 65 7.10 -7.37 -41.33
CA SER A 65 7.53 -5.97 -41.44
C SER A 65 8.56 -5.78 -42.56
N ASP A 66 8.58 -4.61 -43.21
CA ASP A 66 9.72 -4.12 -44.00
C ASP A 66 10.00 -2.62 -43.73
N ARG A 67 11.26 -2.36 -43.30
CA ARG A 67 12.28 -1.38 -43.80
C ARG A 67 11.85 0.10 -44.08
N VAL A 68 12.61 1.19 -43.81
CA VAL A 68 14.07 1.42 -43.70
C VAL A 68 14.41 2.92 -43.36
N LEU A 69 15.55 3.14 -42.65
CA LEU A 69 16.54 4.28 -42.61
C LEU A 69 16.15 5.74 -42.24
N ASN A 70 16.91 6.42 -41.34
CA ASN A 70 18.22 7.07 -41.59
C ASN A 70 18.81 7.82 -40.34
N GLU A 71 20.12 8.06 -40.35
CA GLU A 71 21.01 8.45 -39.23
C GLU A 71 21.36 9.97 -39.14
N ARG A 72 21.47 10.50 -37.88
CA ARG A 72 22.50 11.34 -37.16
C ARG A 72 23.24 12.54 -37.87
N PRO A 73 23.84 13.55 -37.15
CA PRO A 73 24.68 13.43 -35.92
C PRO A 73 24.75 14.61 -34.90
N VAL A 74 25.68 14.44 -33.94
CA VAL A 74 25.99 15.03 -32.62
C VAL A 74 26.98 16.23 -32.67
N VAL A 75 27.01 17.10 -31.64
CA VAL A 75 28.20 17.91 -31.22
C VAL A 75 28.24 18.13 -29.69
N GLU A 76 29.44 18.04 -29.07
CA GLU A 76 29.82 18.18 -27.64
C GLU A 76 30.31 19.61 -27.21
N GLN A 77 30.47 19.80 -25.88
CA GLN A 77 30.81 21.01 -25.08
C GLN A 77 32.30 21.46 -25.11
N PRO A 78 32.69 22.57 -24.40
CA PRO A 78 33.57 22.39 -23.22
C PRO A 78 33.48 23.45 -22.05
N HIS A 79 34.18 23.12 -20.96
CA HIS A 79 34.35 23.74 -19.62
C HIS A 79 35.08 25.11 -19.52
N GLY A 80 34.93 25.78 -18.36
CA GLY A 80 35.85 26.82 -17.83
C GLY A 80 35.65 27.08 -16.31
N ALA A 81 36.76 27.26 -15.57
CA ALA A 81 36.85 27.39 -14.10
C ALA A 81 37.27 28.81 -13.64
N GLY A 82 36.99 29.20 -12.38
CA GLY A 82 37.65 30.35 -11.71
C GLY A 82 36.96 30.96 -10.46
N GLU A 83 37.53 30.65 -9.29
CA GLU A 83 37.77 31.45 -8.03
C GLU A 83 36.64 32.08 -7.16
N GLU A 84 36.71 31.78 -5.85
CA GLU A 84 35.91 32.29 -4.71
C GLU A 84 36.58 33.47 -3.95
N PRO A 85 35.80 34.37 -3.31
CA PRO A 85 36.25 35.25 -2.20
C PRO A 85 35.60 34.88 -0.83
N PRO A 86 36.07 35.46 0.30
CA PRO A 86 36.26 34.72 1.56
C PRO A 86 35.14 34.84 2.61
N ASN A 87 34.96 33.74 3.35
CA ASN A 87 34.47 33.58 4.73
C ASN A 87 33.51 34.65 5.28
N GLU A 88 32.22 34.47 5.02
CA GLU A 88 31.17 34.89 5.95
C GLU A 88 30.88 33.77 6.95
N ILE A 89 30.55 34.20 8.16
CA ILE A 89 30.40 33.42 9.38
C ILE A 89 29.31 32.34 9.18
N GLU A 90 29.71 31.05 9.19
CA GLU A 90 28.74 29.94 9.23
C GLU A 90 27.98 29.96 10.56
N LEU A 91 26.79 30.56 10.54
CA LEU A 91 25.70 30.12 11.39
C LEU A 91 25.27 28.76 10.86
N HIS A 92 25.80 27.67 11.43
CA HIS A 92 25.30 26.33 11.10
C HIS A 92 23.79 26.27 11.41
N PRO A 93 22.92 26.07 10.40
CA PRO A 93 21.54 25.69 10.67
C PRO A 93 21.61 24.34 11.40
N LEU A 94 20.86 24.19 12.49
CA LEU A 94 20.65 22.86 13.09
C LEU A 94 20.22 21.92 11.95
N PRO A 95 20.89 20.78 11.73
CA PRO A 95 20.57 19.91 10.60
C PRO A 95 19.09 19.54 10.67
N HIS A 96 18.33 19.89 9.64
CA HIS A 96 16.93 19.51 9.53
C HIS A 96 16.83 18.00 9.79
N LYS A 97 16.10 17.60 10.84
CA LYS A 97 16.04 16.19 11.24
C LYS A 97 15.36 15.33 10.14
N PHE A 98 14.44 15.91 9.37
CA PHE A 98 13.74 15.28 8.24
C PHE A 98 14.16 15.88 6.91
N ALA A 99 14.08 15.09 5.82
CA ALA A 99 14.24 15.60 4.47
C ALA A 99 13.04 16.47 4.06
N ILE A 100 13.29 17.39 3.11
CA ILE A 100 12.21 18.13 2.45
C ILE A 100 11.43 17.16 1.55
N PRO A 101 10.17 16.84 1.91
CA PRO A 101 9.37 15.90 1.16
C PRO A 101 8.86 16.56 -0.14
N ALA A 102 8.46 15.75 -1.11
CA ALA A 102 7.50 16.27 -2.08
C ALA A 102 6.24 16.70 -1.33
N PRO A 103 5.49 17.71 -1.80
CA PRO A 103 4.30 18.18 -1.11
C PRO A 103 3.23 17.08 -0.95
N ILE A 104 3.23 16.06 -1.81
CA ILE A 104 2.16 15.08 -1.93
C ILE A 104 2.73 13.66 -1.88
N HIS A 105 2.06 12.80 -1.11
CA HIS A 105 2.25 11.34 -1.12
C HIS A 105 0.94 10.61 -1.37
N LEU A 106 1.02 9.48 -2.07
CA LEU A 106 -0.11 8.62 -2.39
C LEU A 106 0.09 7.26 -1.71
N ILE A 107 -0.92 6.78 -0.98
CA ILE A 107 -0.74 5.62 -0.09
C ILE A 107 -0.58 4.29 -0.85
N GLY A 108 -1.38 4.04 -1.87
CA GLY A 108 -1.39 2.75 -2.54
C GLY A 108 -2.65 2.57 -3.37
N SER A 109 -3.68 1.99 -2.74
CA SER A 109 -4.97 1.69 -3.37
C SER A 109 -5.72 2.90 -3.95
N SER A 110 -6.51 2.64 -4.98
CA SER A 110 -7.40 3.56 -5.68
C SER A 110 -8.69 2.84 -6.05
N SER A 111 -9.82 3.55 -6.09
CA SER A 111 -11.09 3.00 -6.59
C SER A 111 -11.16 2.93 -8.12
N LEU A 112 -10.13 3.44 -8.81
CA LEU A 112 -9.98 3.34 -10.26
C LEU A 112 -9.70 1.90 -10.70
N LEU A 113 -10.23 1.53 -11.87
CA LEU A 113 -10.26 0.14 -12.33
C LEU A 113 -8.92 -0.41 -12.82
N THR A 114 -7.96 0.44 -13.17
CA THR A 114 -6.69 0.02 -13.79
C THR A 114 -5.51 0.87 -13.32
N ALA A 115 -4.30 0.30 -13.42
CA ALA A 115 -3.05 1.00 -13.12
C ALA A 115 -2.88 2.23 -14.02
N ALA A 116 -3.16 2.10 -15.32
CA ALA A 116 -3.09 3.21 -16.26
C ALA A 116 -4.04 4.37 -15.88
N ALA A 117 -5.26 4.07 -15.42
CA ALA A 117 -6.18 5.10 -14.97
C ALA A 117 -5.65 5.82 -13.71
N THR A 118 -5.10 5.09 -12.75
CA THR A 118 -4.45 5.67 -11.57
C THR A 118 -3.28 6.56 -11.96
N PHE A 119 -2.37 6.08 -12.80
CA PHE A 119 -1.23 6.84 -13.27
C PHE A 119 -1.63 8.14 -13.95
N HIS A 120 -2.62 8.08 -14.85
CA HIS A 120 -3.11 9.26 -15.55
C HIS A 120 -3.77 10.25 -14.60
N GLN A 121 -4.66 9.79 -13.72
CA GLN A 121 -5.39 10.64 -12.81
C GLN A 121 -4.45 11.36 -11.82
N ALA A 122 -3.55 10.62 -11.18
CA ALA A 122 -2.62 11.19 -10.21
C ALA A 122 -1.60 12.14 -10.88
N SER A 123 -1.04 11.77 -12.03
CA SER A 123 -0.06 12.63 -12.71
C SER A 123 -0.70 13.90 -13.27
N SER A 124 -1.95 13.82 -13.75
CA SER A 124 -2.72 15.00 -14.21
C SER A 124 -3.10 15.92 -13.05
N ALA A 125 -3.40 15.36 -11.88
CA ALA A 125 -3.76 16.15 -10.70
C ALA A 125 -2.55 16.87 -10.09
N PHE A 126 -1.35 16.27 -10.18
CA PHE A 126 -0.17 16.69 -9.42
C PHE A 126 1.10 16.81 -10.29
N PRO A 127 1.10 17.66 -11.34
CA PRO A 127 2.25 17.80 -12.22
C PRO A 127 3.48 18.30 -11.44
N GLY A 128 4.55 17.49 -11.40
CA GLY A 128 5.80 17.84 -10.70
C GLY A 128 5.75 17.76 -9.17
N ALA A 129 4.63 17.36 -8.58
CA ALA A 129 4.44 17.32 -7.13
C ALA A 129 4.58 15.91 -6.51
N LEU A 130 4.85 14.89 -7.33
CA LEU A 130 5.00 13.50 -6.90
C LEU A 130 6.46 13.03 -7.02
N LYS A 131 6.99 12.38 -5.99
CA LYS A 131 8.22 11.58 -6.08
C LYS A 131 7.94 10.11 -6.44
N ARG A 132 6.76 9.62 -6.06
CA ARG A 132 6.35 8.21 -6.17
C ARG A 132 4.88 8.13 -6.58
N ILE A 133 4.53 7.10 -7.34
CA ILE A 133 3.16 6.86 -7.79
C ILE A 133 2.80 5.37 -7.70
N PRO A 134 1.74 5.00 -6.96
CA PRO A 134 1.28 3.62 -6.89
C PRO A 134 0.41 3.25 -8.09
N ASP A 135 0.24 1.94 -8.33
CA ASP A 135 -0.67 1.44 -9.37
C ASP A 135 -2.16 1.54 -8.99
N GLY A 136 -2.49 1.91 -7.76
CA GLY A 136 -3.88 1.97 -7.30
C GLY A 136 -4.43 0.62 -6.86
N GLU A 137 -3.63 -0.43 -6.78
CA GLU A 137 -4.04 -1.78 -6.42
C GLU A 137 -5.32 -2.27 -7.12
N PRO A 138 -5.38 -2.27 -8.47
CA PRO A 138 -6.58 -2.69 -9.19
C PRO A 138 -7.04 -4.08 -8.77
N ARG A 139 -8.33 -4.35 -8.93
CA ARG A 139 -8.92 -5.65 -8.61
C ARG A 139 -8.13 -6.80 -9.25
N PRO A 140 -7.93 -7.91 -8.53
CA PRO A 140 -8.57 -8.28 -7.25
C PRO A 140 -7.87 -7.76 -5.98
N ARG A 141 -6.95 -6.77 -6.09
CA ARG A 141 -6.14 -6.29 -4.96
C ARG A 141 -6.73 -5.15 -4.15
N ASP A 142 -7.95 -4.71 -4.46
CA ASP A 142 -8.64 -3.62 -3.74
C ASP A 142 -8.89 -3.94 -2.25
N CYS A 143 -8.78 -5.20 -1.85
CA CYS A 143 -8.64 -5.63 -0.47
C CYS A 143 -7.46 -6.61 -0.33
N PHE A 144 -6.33 -6.14 0.20
CA PHE A 144 -5.11 -6.95 0.29
C PHE A 144 -5.30 -8.24 1.10
N ILE A 145 -6.10 -8.21 2.18
CA ILE A 145 -6.44 -9.41 2.96
C ILE A 145 -7.18 -10.43 2.08
N ALA A 146 -8.21 -9.99 1.35
CA ALA A 146 -8.99 -10.87 0.48
C ALA A 146 -8.13 -11.43 -0.66
N PHE A 147 -7.26 -10.60 -1.22
CA PHE A 147 -6.30 -11.01 -2.25
C PHE A 147 -5.39 -12.14 -1.77
N GLN A 148 -4.97 -12.12 -0.50
CA GLN A 148 -4.02 -13.10 0.06
C GLN A 148 -4.66 -14.40 0.56
N ILE A 149 -5.98 -14.50 0.68
CA ILE A 149 -6.65 -15.76 1.08
C ILE A 149 -6.25 -16.91 0.13
N ALA A 150 -6.15 -16.63 -1.18
CA ALA A 150 -5.83 -17.62 -2.19
C ALA A 150 -4.43 -18.24 -2.02
N THR A 151 -3.51 -17.56 -1.34
CA THR A 151 -2.17 -18.06 -1.01
C THR A 151 -2.23 -19.34 -0.16
N PHE A 152 -3.26 -19.48 0.67
CA PHE A 152 -3.41 -20.60 1.60
C PHE A 152 -4.34 -21.71 1.08
N SER A 153 -4.80 -21.66 -0.18
CA SER A 153 -5.78 -22.63 -0.69
C SER A 153 -5.28 -24.08 -0.78
N ARG A 154 -3.97 -24.30 -0.67
CA ARG A 154 -3.34 -25.64 -0.55
C ARG A 154 -3.20 -26.13 0.90
N CYS A 155 -3.46 -25.27 1.87
CA CYS A 155 -3.52 -25.59 3.29
C CYS A 155 -4.75 -24.97 3.96
N PRO A 156 -5.98 -25.18 3.43
CA PRO A 156 -7.18 -24.46 3.88
C PRO A 156 -7.52 -24.71 5.36
N TRP A 157 -6.99 -25.79 5.96
CA TRP A 157 -7.16 -26.06 7.40
C TRP A 157 -6.49 -25.07 8.32
N VAL A 158 -5.55 -24.25 7.83
CA VAL A 158 -4.93 -23.19 8.63
C VAL A 158 -5.75 -21.91 8.67
N LEU A 159 -6.71 -21.75 7.76
CA LEU A 159 -7.51 -20.54 7.64
C LEU A 159 -8.49 -20.42 8.81
N GLN A 160 -8.58 -19.22 9.37
CA GLN A 160 -9.61 -18.87 10.34
C GLN A 160 -10.95 -18.69 9.61
N PRO A 161 -12.08 -19.16 10.18
CA PRO A 161 -13.40 -18.83 9.65
C PRO A 161 -13.63 -17.32 9.75
N PHE A 162 -13.83 -16.65 8.61
CA PHE A 162 -14.38 -15.30 8.62
C PHE A 162 -15.39 -15.13 7.48
N ALA A 163 -16.44 -14.38 7.78
CA ALA A 163 -17.41 -13.90 6.83
C ALA A 163 -17.05 -12.43 6.53
N LEU A 164 -16.55 -12.18 5.32
CA LEU A 164 -16.48 -10.83 4.76
C LEU A 164 -17.92 -10.37 4.44
N TYR A 165 -18.71 -9.98 5.45
CA TYR A 165 -20.00 -9.34 5.20
C TYR A 165 -19.98 -7.89 5.65
N LYS A 166 -20.22 -7.02 4.66
CA LYS A 166 -20.48 -5.60 4.83
C LYS A 166 -21.55 -5.43 5.92
N GLU A 167 -21.29 -4.45 6.78
CA GLU A 167 -22.22 -3.76 7.70
C GLU A 167 -22.17 -4.11 9.19
N THR A 168 -21.50 -5.16 9.68
CA THR A 168 -21.55 -5.48 11.14
C THR A 168 -20.24 -5.90 11.82
N GLY A 169 -19.13 -6.01 11.09
CA GLY A 169 -17.84 -6.45 11.62
C GLY A 169 -17.50 -7.88 11.21
N VAL A 170 -16.34 -8.38 11.67
CA VAL A 170 -15.87 -9.74 11.35
C VAL A 170 -16.73 -10.75 12.12
N HIS A 171 -17.56 -11.51 11.42
CA HIS A 171 -18.36 -12.60 11.98
C HIS A 171 -17.87 -13.95 11.47
N GLU A 172 -18.03 -15.02 12.25
CA GLU A 172 -17.74 -16.38 11.79
C GLU A 172 -18.61 -16.75 10.58
N LYS A 173 -18.03 -17.36 9.54
CA LYS A 173 -18.79 -17.89 8.40
C LYS A 173 -19.49 -19.19 8.83
N ASN A 174 -20.82 -19.19 8.83
CA ASN A 174 -21.62 -20.40 9.01
C ASN A 174 -21.23 -21.47 7.97
N GLY A 175 -20.95 -22.70 8.43
CA GLY A 175 -20.60 -23.84 7.57
C GLY A 175 -19.12 -23.91 7.15
N PHE A 176 -18.28 -22.93 7.50
CA PHE A 176 -16.85 -22.99 7.16
C PHE A 176 -16.11 -24.11 7.90
N GLU A 177 -16.50 -24.44 9.13
CA GLU A 177 -15.89 -25.56 9.84
C GLU A 177 -16.21 -26.89 9.13
N GLU A 178 -17.42 -27.06 8.60
CA GLU A 178 -17.78 -28.25 7.80
C GLU A 178 -16.97 -28.33 6.50
N GLU A 179 -16.75 -27.19 5.83
CA GLU A 179 -15.90 -27.06 4.63
C GLU A 179 -14.43 -27.40 4.94
N VAL A 180 -13.88 -26.86 6.04
CA VAL A 180 -12.52 -27.17 6.51
C VAL A 180 -12.40 -28.63 6.91
N GLN A 181 -13.39 -29.20 7.61
CA GLN A 181 -13.37 -30.60 8.02
C GLN A 181 -13.49 -31.54 6.82
N ALA A 182 -14.28 -31.19 5.80
CA ALA A 182 -14.32 -31.92 4.53
C ALA A 182 -12.96 -31.89 3.82
N LEU A 183 -12.33 -30.72 3.71
CA LEU A 183 -11.00 -30.55 3.13
C LEU A 183 -9.91 -31.28 3.94
N ARG A 184 -10.00 -31.26 5.28
CA ARG A 184 -9.13 -32.05 6.17
C ARG A 184 -9.32 -33.55 5.97
N ALA A 185 -10.56 -34.01 5.84
CA ALA A 185 -10.86 -35.43 5.60
C ALA A 185 -10.36 -35.88 4.21
N GLU A 186 -10.46 -35.02 3.19
CA GLU A 186 -9.98 -35.30 1.83
C GLU A 186 -8.45 -35.27 1.73
N HIS A 187 -7.79 -34.33 2.41
CA HIS A 187 -6.37 -34.06 2.20
C HIS A 187 -5.45 -34.44 3.36
N GLY A 188 -5.97 -34.65 4.58
CA GLY A 188 -5.19 -34.82 5.81
C GLY A 188 -4.49 -33.53 6.27
N GLU A 189 -4.01 -33.49 7.51
CA GLU A 189 -3.05 -32.46 7.96
C GLU A 189 -1.69 -32.77 7.33
N LYS A 190 -1.33 -31.99 6.30
CA LYS A 190 -0.07 -32.12 5.55
C LYS A 190 0.87 -30.95 5.84
N GLU A 191 2.08 -31.04 5.30
CA GLU A 191 3.04 -29.93 5.25
C GLU A 191 2.34 -28.64 4.76
N ILE A 192 2.54 -27.52 5.47
CA ILE A 192 2.04 -26.20 5.05
C ILE A 192 2.75 -25.79 3.77
N ARG A 193 2.02 -25.84 2.64
CA ARG A 193 2.49 -25.42 1.32
C ARG A 193 1.63 -24.27 0.83
N LEU A 194 2.28 -23.17 0.49
CA LEU A 194 1.62 -21.96 -0.01
C LEU A 194 1.57 -21.97 -1.55
N ASN A 195 0.60 -21.25 -2.11
CA ASN A 195 0.68 -20.78 -3.49
C ASN A 195 1.52 -19.49 -3.55
N GLY A 196 1.79 -18.99 -4.76
CA GLY A 196 2.37 -17.65 -4.90
C GLY A 196 1.41 -16.59 -4.36
N SER A 197 1.96 -15.52 -3.77
CA SER A 197 1.13 -14.40 -3.27
C SER A 197 0.51 -13.56 -4.39
N GLY A 198 1.10 -13.58 -5.58
CA GLY A 198 0.67 -12.81 -6.75
C GLY A 198 1.09 -11.33 -6.75
N TYR A 199 1.71 -10.83 -5.68
CA TYR A 199 2.17 -9.44 -5.61
C TYR A 199 3.21 -9.09 -6.66
N ASP A 200 4.18 -9.98 -6.89
CA ASP A 200 5.22 -9.78 -7.90
C ASP A 200 4.65 -9.79 -9.32
N ILE A 201 3.71 -10.69 -9.61
CA ILE A 201 3.02 -10.76 -10.91
C ILE A 201 2.31 -9.43 -11.18
N ALA A 202 1.55 -8.93 -10.20
CA ALA A 202 0.83 -7.67 -10.31
C ALA A 202 1.76 -6.45 -10.44
N ALA A 203 2.85 -6.40 -9.66
CA ALA A 203 3.82 -5.32 -9.71
C ALA A 203 4.54 -5.26 -11.06
N ILE A 204 4.98 -6.41 -11.60
CA ILE A 204 5.66 -6.48 -12.89
C ILE A 204 4.72 -6.07 -14.03
N ALA A 205 3.46 -6.52 -14.01
CA ALA A 205 2.46 -6.11 -14.98
C ALA A 205 2.19 -4.59 -14.91
N SER A 206 2.02 -4.04 -13.71
CA SER A 206 1.77 -2.61 -13.51
C SER A 206 2.99 -1.75 -13.86
N TYR A 207 4.21 -2.27 -13.70
CA TYR A 207 5.43 -1.58 -14.11
C TYR A 207 5.53 -1.44 -15.64
N ALA A 208 5.02 -2.41 -16.41
CA ALA A 208 4.92 -2.27 -17.86
C ALA A 208 3.98 -1.11 -18.23
N GLU A 209 2.83 -1.00 -17.56
CA GLU A 209 1.90 0.13 -17.72
C GLU A 209 2.54 1.47 -17.35
N PHE A 210 3.29 1.49 -16.24
CA PHE A 210 4.03 2.65 -15.76
C PHE A 210 5.07 3.12 -16.79
N CYS A 211 5.88 2.20 -17.34
CA CYS A 211 6.85 2.52 -18.40
C CYS A 211 6.16 3.12 -19.63
N ARG A 212 5.02 2.56 -20.05
CA ARG A 212 4.24 3.11 -21.17
C ARG A 212 3.73 4.52 -20.87
N ALA A 213 3.18 4.74 -19.68
CA ALA A 213 2.69 6.07 -19.26
C ALA A 213 3.83 7.10 -19.20
N ARG A 214 5.02 6.72 -18.69
CA ARG A 214 6.20 7.59 -18.72
C ARG A 214 6.69 7.87 -20.15
N GLY A 215 6.72 6.85 -21.02
CA GLY A 215 7.09 7.02 -22.43
C GLY A 215 6.15 7.93 -23.22
N GLN A 216 4.89 8.05 -22.78
CA GLN A 216 3.89 8.99 -23.31
C GLN A 216 3.97 10.39 -22.69
N GLY A 217 4.85 10.61 -21.71
CA GLY A 217 4.97 11.87 -20.98
C GLY A 217 3.89 12.10 -19.92
N VAL A 218 3.07 11.09 -19.60
CA VAL A 218 2.06 11.18 -18.54
C VAL A 218 2.72 11.23 -17.17
N ILE A 219 3.69 10.34 -16.94
CA ILE A 219 4.48 10.29 -15.69
C ILE A 219 5.80 11.03 -15.91
N GLY A 220 6.19 11.87 -14.96
CA GLY A 220 7.48 12.57 -14.98
C GLY A 220 8.68 11.63 -14.91
N ALA A 221 9.79 12.00 -15.57
CA ALA A 221 10.97 11.15 -15.69
C ALA A 221 11.62 10.76 -14.34
N GLY A 222 11.51 11.60 -13.31
CA GLY A 222 12.06 11.35 -11.97
C GLY A 222 11.10 10.69 -10.97
N VAL A 223 9.85 10.40 -11.37
CA VAL A 223 8.87 9.75 -10.49
C VAL A 223 9.16 8.27 -10.43
N LYS A 224 9.21 7.65 -9.24
CA LYS A 224 9.34 6.20 -9.07
C LYS A 224 7.99 5.49 -9.01
N PHE A 225 7.93 4.26 -9.49
CA PHE A 225 6.82 3.34 -9.31
C PHE A 225 6.80 2.77 -7.89
N GLN A 226 5.71 3.00 -7.17
CA GLN A 226 5.52 2.53 -5.81
C GLN A 226 4.78 1.19 -5.79
N VAL A 227 5.38 0.21 -5.11
CA VAL A 227 4.75 -1.08 -4.81
C VAL A 227 4.51 -1.18 -3.31
N SER A 228 3.24 -1.19 -2.90
CA SER A 228 2.82 -1.35 -1.51
C SER A 228 2.61 -2.84 -1.19
N LEU A 229 3.21 -3.31 -0.09
CA LEU A 229 3.17 -4.71 0.36
C LEU A 229 2.82 -4.77 1.85
N PRO A 230 2.02 -5.77 2.29
CA PRO A 230 1.82 -6.00 3.71
C PRO A 230 3.08 -6.60 4.34
N ASN A 231 3.24 -6.45 5.66
CA ASN A 231 4.17 -7.30 6.39
C ASN A 231 3.56 -8.71 6.53
N PRO A 232 4.38 -9.77 6.65
CA PRO A 232 3.87 -11.14 6.78
C PRO A 232 2.87 -11.32 7.94
N HIS A 233 3.13 -10.68 9.07
CA HIS A 233 2.27 -10.76 10.25
C HIS A 233 0.88 -10.14 10.02
N ASP A 234 0.72 -9.15 9.13
CA ASP A 234 -0.58 -8.52 8.86
C ASP A 234 -1.58 -9.53 8.30
N VAL A 235 -1.15 -10.31 7.31
CA VAL A 235 -1.99 -11.31 6.66
C VAL A 235 -2.24 -12.49 7.60
N VAL A 236 -1.22 -12.90 8.35
CA VAL A 236 -1.33 -14.03 9.29
C VAL A 236 -2.26 -13.73 10.45
N ALA A 237 -2.18 -12.52 11.02
CA ALA A 237 -3.00 -12.09 12.13
C ALA A 237 -4.50 -12.19 11.83
N PHE A 238 -4.89 -11.90 10.59
CA PHE A 238 -6.28 -11.91 10.17
C PHE A 238 -6.74 -13.26 9.60
N CYS A 239 -5.93 -13.88 8.74
CA CYS A 239 -6.38 -15.01 7.93
C CYS A 239 -6.20 -16.37 8.61
N ILE A 240 -5.34 -16.49 9.62
CA ILE A 240 -4.82 -17.77 10.10
C ILE A 240 -5.26 -18.06 11.53
N ARG A 241 -5.70 -19.29 11.78
CA ARG A 241 -6.10 -19.76 13.12
C ARG A 241 -4.94 -19.64 14.12
N PRO A 242 -5.20 -19.25 15.38
CA PRO A 242 -4.16 -19.02 16.38
C PRO A 242 -3.11 -20.14 16.50
N GLU A 243 -3.55 -21.40 16.49
CA GLU A 243 -2.68 -22.58 16.61
C GLU A 243 -1.69 -22.76 15.44
N HIS A 244 -1.92 -22.09 14.32
CA HIS A 244 -1.10 -22.18 13.11
C HIS A 244 -0.29 -20.90 12.83
N GLN A 245 -0.60 -19.77 13.46
CA GLN A 245 -0.01 -18.45 13.13
C GLN A 245 1.52 -18.46 13.14
N ALA A 246 2.14 -18.98 14.21
CA ALA A 246 3.60 -19.02 14.33
C ALA A 246 4.30 -19.86 13.24
N THR A 247 3.64 -20.92 12.74
CA THR A 247 4.21 -21.79 11.69
C THR A 247 3.95 -21.21 10.30
N VAL A 248 2.74 -20.71 10.06
CA VAL A 248 2.34 -20.13 8.77
C VAL A 248 3.09 -18.84 8.49
N GLU A 249 3.34 -18.00 9.50
CA GLU A 249 4.12 -16.78 9.34
C GLU A 249 5.50 -17.06 8.74
N LYS A 250 6.23 -18.05 9.24
CA LYS A 250 7.54 -18.41 8.69
C LYS A 250 7.47 -18.83 7.21
N ALA A 251 6.42 -19.56 6.84
CA ALA A 251 6.21 -19.96 5.46
C ALA A 251 5.83 -18.77 4.56
N TYR A 252 4.97 -17.89 5.05
CA TYR A 252 4.48 -16.73 4.31
C TYR A 252 5.54 -15.64 4.18
N GLU A 253 6.35 -15.38 5.22
CA GLU A 253 7.52 -14.52 5.16
C GLU A 253 8.50 -14.98 4.08
N LYS A 254 8.79 -16.28 4.01
CA LYS A 254 9.65 -16.84 2.96
C LYS A 254 9.09 -16.57 1.55
N GLU A 255 7.77 -16.67 1.36
CA GLU A 255 7.14 -16.31 0.09
C GLU A 255 7.25 -14.81 -0.19
N MET A 256 6.98 -13.95 0.78
CA MET A 256 7.09 -12.49 0.62
C MET A 256 8.52 -12.02 0.35
N ILE A 257 9.53 -12.68 0.92
CA ILE A 257 10.94 -12.48 0.57
C ILE A 257 11.19 -12.89 -0.88
N ALA A 258 10.62 -14.01 -1.34
CA ALA A 258 10.77 -14.44 -2.74
C ALA A 258 10.08 -13.45 -3.70
N VAL A 259 8.93 -12.91 -3.32
CA VAL A 259 8.22 -11.83 -4.04
C VAL A 259 9.09 -10.58 -4.16
N LEU A 260 9.66 -10.08 -3.05
CA LEU A 260 10.56 -8.93 -3.06
C LEU A 260 11.76 -9.12 -4.00
N LYS A 261 12.37 -10.31 -3.98
CA LYS A 261 13.47 -10.65 -4.88
C LYS A 261 13.04 -10.66 -6.34
N ARG A 262 11.84 -11.17 -6.66
CA ARG A 262 11.30 -11.17 -8.03
C ARG A 262 10.99 -9.75 -8.50
N ILE A 263 10.33 -8.92 -7.69
CA ILE A 263 10.04 -7.51 -8.00
C ILE A 263 11.34 -6.76 -8.35
N GLN A 264 12.35 -6.82 -7.48
CA GLN A 264 13.62 -6.10 -7.67
C GLN A 264 14.49 -6.68 -8.79
N LYS A 265 14.21 -7.91 -9.25
CA LYS A 265 14.86 -8.49 -10.43
C LYS A 265 14.29 -7.91 -11.73
N TYR A 266 13.00 -7.60 -11.76
CA TYR A 266 12.28 -7.20 -12.98
C TYR A 266 11.97 -5.70 -13.05
N ILE A 267 12.05 -4.99 -11.92
CA ILE A 267 11.86 -3.54 -11.84
C ILE A 267 13.20 -2.93 -11.38
N PRO A 268 13.82 -2.04 -12.17
CA PRO A 268 15.11 -1.46 -11.83
C PRO A 268 14.99 -0.49 -10.65
N ALA A 269 16.04 -0.43 -9.82
CA ALA A 269 16.02 0.32 -8.57
C ALA A 269 15.78 1.82 -8.71
N TYR A 270 16.26 2.42 -9.81
CA TYR A 270 16.02 3.83 -10.11
C TYR A 270 14.55 4.15 -10.39
N ASP A 271 13.73 3.13 -10.69
CA ASP A 271 12.28 3.26 -10.89
C ASP A 271 11.47 2.71 -9.73
N LEU A 272 12.06 2.03 -8.76
CA LEU A 272 11.32 1.29 -7.75
C LEU A 272 11.31 1.99 -6.39
N ALA A 273 10.11 2.05 -5.80
CA ALA A 273 9.90 2.37 -4.40
C ALA A 273 9.04 1.27 -3.76
N ILE A 274 9.44 0.78 -2.58
CA ILE A 274 8.70 -0.23 -1.81
C ILE A 274 8.08 0.43 -0.59
N GLN A 275 6.78 0.25 -0.40
CA GLN A 275 6.09 0.60 0.85
C GLN A 275 5.75 -0.67 1.62
N PHE A 276 6.00 -0.69 2.92
CA PHE A 276 5.38 -1.64 3.83
C PHE A 276 4.22 -0.98 4.58
N ASP A 277 3.04 -1.61 4.49
CA ASP A 277 1.88 -1.20 5.26
C ASP A 277 1.90 -1.92 6.62
N CYS A 278 1.56 -1.21 7.71
CA CYS A 278 1.63 -1.75 9.07
C CYS A 278 0.31 -1.70 9.87
N PRO A 279 -0.86 -2.04 9.29
CA PRO A 279 -2.15 -1.93 9.99
C PRO A 279 -2.25 -2.83 11.23
N PHE A 280 -1.75 -4.07 11.20
CA PHE A 280 -1.90 -4.97 12.35
C PHE A 280 -0.87 -4.71 13.44
N ALA A 281 0.28 -4.11 13.11
CA ALA A 281 1.21 -3.65 14.14
C ALA A 281 0.55 -2.65 15.08
N VAL A 282 -0.21 -1.70 14.51
CA VAL A 282 -1.01 -0.75 15.27
C VAL A 282 -2.14 -1.46 16.02
N ALA A 283 -2.89 -2.34 15.36
CA ALA A 283 -4.00 -3.06 16.00
C ALA A 283 -3.56 -3.92 17.19
N MET A 284 -2.37 -4.52 17.14
CA MET A 284 -1.82 -5.31 18.26
C MET A 284 -1.31 -4.41 19.39
N LEU A 285 -0.71 -3.25 19.08
CA LEU A 285 -0.27 -2.27 20.08
C LEU A 285 -1.45 -1.61 20.81
N GLU A 286 -2.58 -1.49 20.13
CA GLU A 286 -3.86 -1.04 20.70
C GLU A 286 -4.65 -2.19 21.35
N GLU A 287 -4.07 -3.39 21.43
CA GLU A 287 -4.66 -4.60 22.02
C GLU A 287 -5.99 -5.07 21.38
N VAL A 288 -6.27 -4.64 20.15
CA VAL A 288 -7.44 -5.07 19.36
C VAL A 288 -7.23 -6.45 18.76
N PHE A 289 -5.97 -6.80 18.45
CA PHE A 289 -5.58 -8.12 17.94
C PHE A 289 -4.51 -8.77 18.83
N PRO A 290 -4.60 -10.10 19.07
CA PRO A 290 -3.56 -10.81 19.79
C PRO A 290 -2.30 -10.98 18.92
N ALA A 291 -1.13 -10.88 19.54
CA ALA A 291 0.15 -11.23 18.95
C ALA A 291 0.59 -12.62 19.44
N TRP A 292 0.74 -13.60 18.55
CA TRP A 292 1.06 -14.98 18.92
C TRP A 292 2.47 -15.20 19.48
N TRP A 293 3.34 -14.19 19.38
CA TRP A 293 4.66 -14.21 20.03
C TRP A 293 4.64 -13.65 21.45
N VAL A 294 3.52 -13.10 21.91
CA VAL A 294 3.33 -12.66 23.30
C VAL A 294 2.61 -13.79 24.05
N PRO A 295 3.25 -14.46 25.02
CA PRO A 295 2.60 -15.50 25.83
C PRO A 295 1.36 -14.96 26.55
N ASN A 296 0.25 -15.70 26.49
CA ASN A 296 -0.99 -15.39 27.20
C ASN A 296 -1.23 -16.32 28.40
N ASP A 297 -0.15 -16.86 28.98
CA ASP A 297 -0.16 -17.78 30.13
C ASP A 297 0.11 -17.07 31.47
N GLY A 298 0.12 -15.74 31.46
CA GLY A 298 0.44 -14.91 32.62
C GLY A 298 1.94 -14.83 32.96
N SER A 299 2.83 -15.38 32.10
CA SER A 299 4.28 -15.29 32.30
C SER A 299 4.84 -13.88 32.06
N ILE A 300 4.10 -13.04 31.31
CA ILE A 300 4.44 -11.64 31.04
C ILE A 300 3.48 -10.75 31.83
N SER A 301 4.03 -9.85 32.65
CA SER A 301 3.24 -8.82 33.32
C SER A 301 2.73 -7.79 32.30
N ASP A 302 1.62 -7.12 32.61
CA ASP A 302 1.08 -6.05 31.77
C ASP A 302 2.13 -4.95 31.48
N ASP A 303 2.98 -4.65 32.47
CA ASP A 303 4.07 -3.68 32.35
C ASP A 303 5.11 -4.06 31.26
N ASN A 304 5.37 -5.36 31.07
CA ASN A 304 6.38 -5.86 30.12
C ASN A 304 5.77 -6.25 28.76
N LYS A 305 4.44 -6.36 28.68
CA LYS A 305 3.72 -6.82 27.48
C LYS A 305 4.03 -5.96 26.25
N THR A 306 4.09 -4.64 26.43
CA THR A 306 4.44 -3.71 25.34
C THR A 306 5.87 -3.95 24.83
N GLU A 307 6.83 -4.18 25.72
CA GLU A 307 8.23 -4.41 25.32
C GLU A 307 8.39 -5.73 24.55
N VAL A 308 7.76 -6.80 25.00
CA VAL A 308 7.76 -8.11 24.31
C VAL A 308 7.09 -7.99 22.94
N LEU A 309 5.98 -7.24 22.85
CA LEU A 309 5.30 -6.99 21.60
C LEU A 309 6.20 -6.24 20.60
N LEU A 310 6.84 -5.15 21.05
CA LEU A 310 7.77 -4.36 20.24
C LEU A 310 8.99 -5.17 19.79
N ALA A 311 9.56 -6.02 20.65
CA ALA A 311 10.68 -6.89 20.29
C ALA A 311 10.32 -7.87 19.15
N GLY A 312 9.08 -8.38 19.13
CA GLY A 312 8.61 -9.19 18.01
C GLY A 312 8.46 -8.40 16.71
N PHE A 313 8.09 -7.12 16.78
CA PHE A 313 8.03 -6.25 15.60
C PHE A 313 9.41 -5.85 15.09
N GLU A 314 10.38 -5.63 15.98
CA GLU A 314 11.78 -5.32 15.62
C GLU A 314 12.34 -6.34 14.64
N GLU A 315 12.27 -7.63 14.97
CA GLU A 315 12.77 -8.72 14.12
C GLU A 315 12.07 -8.76 12.75
N ARG A 316 10.75 -8.57 12.74
CA ARG A 316 9.92 -8.63 11.51
C ARG A 316 10.24 -7.46 10.56
N PHE A 317 10.30 -6.24 11.09
CA PHE A 317 10.62 -5.06 10.30
C PHE A 317 12.07 -5.10 9.80
N HIS A 318 13.00 -5.50 10.66
CA HIS A 318 14.39 -5.71 10.27
C HIS A 318 14.50 -6.71 9.11
N THR A 319 13.87 -7.88 9.26
CA THR A 319 13.93 -8.96 8.28
C THR A 319 13.40 -8.50 6.92
N MET A 320 12.18 -7.96 6.86
CA MET A 320 11.58 -7.53 5.59
C MET A 320 12.37 -6.39 4.93
N ALA A 321 12.82 -5.40 5.72
CA ALA A 321 13.62 -4.29 5.18
C ALA A 321 14.98 -4.73 4.63
N SER A 322 15.61 -5.75 5.24
CA SER A 322 16.91 -6.27 4.81
C SER A 322 16.91 -6.89 3.41
N TYR A 323 15.72 -7.27 2.91
CA TYR A 323 15.53 -7.82 1.57
C TYR A 323 15.20 -6.78 0.49
N VAL A 324 15.11 -5.50 0.85
CA VAL A 324 14.97 -4.40 -0.11
C VAL A 324 16.35 -3.78 -0.34
N HIS A 325 16.83 -3.76 -1.57
CA HIS A 325 18.15 -3.25 -1.97
C HIS A 325 18.33 -1.77 -1.56
N GLU A 326 19.58 -1.38 -1.29
CA GLU A 326 19.92 -0.05 -0.77
C GLU A 326 19.58 1.11 -1.72
N ASP A 327 19.55 0.86 -3.02
CA ASP A 327 19.25 1.84 -4.08
C ASP A 327 17.75 1.94 -4.44
N VAL A 328 16.92 1.05 -3.88
CA VAL A 328 15.45 1.08 -3.98
C VAL A 328 14.90 1.91 -2.83
N ASP A 329 14.01 2.87 -3.12
CA ASP A 329 13.43 3.67 -2.03
C ASP A 329 12.55 2.78 -1.13
N LEU A 330 12.62 2.97 0.18
CA LEU A 330 11.81 2.24 1.17
C LEU A 330 11.02 3.19 2.04
N GLY A 331 9.73 2.92 2.22
CA GLY A 331 8.93 3.64 3.19
C GLY A 331 7.87 2.81 3.88
N TYR A 332 7.21 3.45 4.84
CA TYR A 332 6.25 2.79 5.72
C TYR A 332 4.94 3.59 5.82
N HIS A 333 3.82 2.89 5.78
CA HIS A 333 2.49 3.43 6.04
C HIS A 333 1.95 2.88 7.37
N ILE A 334 1.96 3.72 8.40
CA ILE A 334 1.54 3.34 9.76
C ILE A 334 0.01 3.49 9.87
N CYS A 335 -0.72 2.50 9.37
CA CYS A 335 -2.18 2.55 9.25
C CYS A 335 -2.90 2.12 10.53
N TYR A 336 -4.11 2.65 10.80
CA TYR A 336 -5.06 2.10 11.78
C TYR A 336 -6.06 1.10 11.17
N GLY A 337 -5.85 0.73 9.90
CA GLY A 337 -6.76 -0.07 9.07
C GLY A 337 -8.01 0.71 8.66
N ASP A 338 -8.52 0.47 7.45
CA ASP A 338 -9.78 1.05 6.98
C ASP A 338 -10.77 -0.06 6.60
N TYR A 339 -11.78 -0.25 7.44
CA TYR A 339 -12.93 -1.11 7.16
C TYR A 339 -14.21 -0.29 7.02
N GLY A 340 -14.43 0.26 5.82
CA GLY A 340 -15.64 1.01 5.50
C GLY A 340 -15.67 2.40 6.13
N HIS A 341 -14.53 3.11 6.06
CA HIS A 341 -14.27 4.42 6.66
C HIS A 341 -14.31 4.43 8.18
N LYS A 342 -13.95 3.30 8.79
CA LYS A 342 -13.80 3.15 10.24
C LYS A 342 -12.49 2.44 10.55
N HIS A 343 -11.78 2.96 11.55
CA HIS A 343 -10.57 2.35 12.08
C HIS A 343 -10.86 1.10 12.90
N PHE A 344 -9.86 0.24 13.08
CA PHE A 344 -9.95 -0.84 14.09
C PHE A 344 -10.23 -0.27 15.48
N ILE A 345 -9.67 0.92 15.75
CA ILE A 345 -9.87 1.75 16.93
C ILE A 345 -9.56 3.20 16.55
N GLU A 346 -10.35 4.16 17.04
CA GLU A 346 -10.04 5.57 16.85
C GLU A 346 -8.86 5.96 17.75
N PRO A 347 -7.71 6.41 17.19
CA PRO A 347 -6.53 6.68 17.99
C PRO A 347 -6.77 7.84 18.95
N ARG A 348 -6.33 7.68 20.20
CA ARG A 348 -6.39 8.77 21.20
C ARG A 348 -5.43 9.90 20.86
N ASN A 349 -4.23 9.56 20.40
CA ASN A 349 -3.19 10.47 19.92
C ASN A 349 -2.17 9.68 19.07
N THR A 350 -1.19 10.38 18.51
CA THR A 350 -0.15 9.78 17.65
C THR A 350 0.90 8.95 18.40
N THR A 351 0.73 8.68 19.71
CA THR A 351 1.74 7.97 20.52
C THR A 351 2.09 6.58 19.95
N ILE A 352 1.09 5.80 19.54
CA ILE A 352 1.32 4.47 18.96
C ILE A 352 2.06 4.59 17.63
N SER A 353 1.65 5.51 16.75
CA SER A 353 2.34 5.75 15.48
C SER A 353 3.79 6.18 15.68
N VAL A 354 4.06 7.05 16.66
CA VAL A 354 5.42 7.53 16.98
C VAL A 354 6.28 6.42 17.57
N LYS A 355 5.73 5.59 18.47
CA LYS A 355 6.43 4.41 19.00
C LYS A 355 6.82 3.47 17.87
N LEU A 356 5.89 3.18 16.96
CA LEU A 356 6.14 2.28 15.83
C LEU A 356 7.15 2.88 14.84
N ALA A 357 7.02 4.16 14.50
CA ALA A 357 7.97 4.86 13.63
C ALA A 357 9.40 4.84 14.20
N ASN A 358 9.56 5.14 15.49
CA ASN A 358 10.85 5.08 16.16
C ASN A 358 11.41 3.65 16.22
N LEU A 359 10.56 2.65 16.52
CA LEU A 359 10.97 1.24 16.47
C LEU A 359 11.48 0.86 15.08
N ILE A 360 10.76 1.21 14.02
CA ILE A 360 11.16 0.94 12.64
C ILE A 360 12.52 1.60 12.34
N HIS A 361 12.71 2.86 12.74
CA HIS A 361 13.99 3.54 12.59
C HIS A 361 15.15 2.86 13.34
N ASP A 362 14.89 2.32 14.52
CA ASP A 362 15.90 1.64 15.33
C ASP A 362 16.20 0.22 14.79
N SER A 363 15.21 -0.45 14.18
CA SER A 363 15.31 -1.84 13.69
C SER A 363 15.89 -1.95 12.27
N VAL A 364 15.67 -0.93 11.44
CA VAL A 364 16.03 -0.95 10.02
C VAL A 364 17.41 -0.32 9.80
N TYR A 365 18.36 -1.13 9.34
CA TYR A 365 19.77 -0.72 9.18
C TYR A 365 20.13 -0.18 7.79
N ARG A 366 19.13 0.31 7.06
CA ARG A 366 19.25 0.96 5.76
C ARG A 366 18.42 2.24 5.73
N ARG A 367 18.60 3.07 4.70
CA ARG A 367 17.81 4.30 4.56
C ARG A 367 16.32 3.97 4.44
N ILE A 368 15.53 4.71 5.21
CA ILE A 368 14.07 4.83 5.07
C ILE A 368 13.81 6.19 4.44
N ASP A 369 13.25 6.16 3.25
CA ASP A 369 13.01 7.32 2.40
C ASP A 369 11.75 8.08 2.82
N TRP A 370 10.68 7.40 3.27
CA TRP A 370 9.49 8.08 3.80
C TRP A 370 8.76 7.32 4.90
N MET A 371 8.03 8.06 5.73
CA MET A 371 7.05 7.54 6.67
C MET A 371 5.75 8.33 6.57
N HIS A 372 4.64 7.60 6.55
CA HIS A 372 3.30 8.17 6.57
C HIS A 372 2.60 7.91 7.91
N ILE A 373 2.06 8.96 8.51
CA ILE A 373 1.25 8.90 9.74
C ILE A 373 -0.18 9.42 9.45
N PRO A 374 -1.22 8.61 9.66
CA PRO A 374 -2.62 9.00 9.46
C PRO A 374 -3.12 9.96 10.54
N VAL A 375 -4.07 10.81 10.15
CA VAL A 375 -4.74 11.74 11.04
C VAL A 375 -6.24 11.67 10.76
N PRO A 376 -7.05 11.17 11.71
CA PRO A 376 -8.50 11.11 11.54
C PRO A 376 -9.11 12.50 11.35
N ILE A 377 -10.21 12.55 10.61
CA ILE A 377 -10.83 13.80 10.14
C ILE A 377 -11.17 14.80 11.26
N ASP A 378 -11.53 14.30 12.44
CA ASP A 378 -11.95 15.09 13.59
C ASP A 378 -10.78 15.61 14.44
N ARG A 379 -9.56 15.13 14.21
CA ARG A 379 -8.37 15.49 15.01
C ARG A 379 -7.81 16.83 14.59
N LYS A 380 -8.28 17.87 15.26
CA LYS A 380 -7.83 19.27 15.12
C LYS A 380 -7.24 19.82 16.43
N ASP A 381 -7.07 18.95 17.41
CA ASP A 381 -6.57 19.25 18.75
C ASP A 381 -5.06 19.02 18.85
N GLU A 382 -4.34 19.93 19.50
CA GLU A 382 -2.89 19.86 19.66
C GLU A 382 -2.43 18.60 20.42
N ALA A 383 -3.23 18.13 21.38
CA ALA A 383 -2.95 16.93 22.18
C ALA A 383 -2.87 15.64 21.34
N TYR A 384 -3.58 15.57 20.20
CA TYR A 384 -3.41 14.47 19.24
C TYR A 384 -2.00 14.41 18.67
N TYR A 385 -1.47 15.57 18.32
CA TYR A 385 -0.22 15.74 17.57
C TYR A 385 1.00 15.82 18.47
N GLU A 386 0.85 16.26 19.73
CA GLU A 386 1.96 16.47 20.68
C GLU A 386 3.03 15.35 20.65
N PRO A 387 2.67 14.04 20.59
CA PRO A 387 3.66 12.96 20.52
C PRO A 387 4.60 13.02 19.29
N LEU A 388 4.20 13.64 18.18
CA LEU A 388 5.02 13.79 16.97
C LEU A 388 6.36 14.49 17.23
N ASN A 389 6.46 15.30 18.30
CA ASN A 389 7.71 15.91 18.73
C ASN A 389 8.81 14.89 19.02
N ALA A 390 8.43 13.69 19.44
CA ALA A 390 9.32 12.58 19.76
C ALA A 390 9.68 11.70 18.55
N LEU A 391 9.25 12.05 17.33
CA LEU A 391 9.75 11.39 16.13
C LEU A 391 11.25 11.66 15.95
N THR A 392 12.01 10.59 15.78
CA THR A 392 13.46 10.65 15.66
C THR A 392 13.94 9.89 14.42
N PRO A 393 14.19 10.57 13.29
CA PRO A 393 14.90 9.99 12.16
C PRO A 393 16.37 9.88 12.53
N ARG A 394 16.73 8.84 13.29
CA ARG A 394 17.98 8.81 14.07
C ARG A 394 19.26 8.66 13.25
N LYS A 395 19.19 8.07 12.05
CA LYS A 395 20.39 7.49 11.43
C LYS A 395 20.82 8.09 10.09
N TYR A 396 19.88 8.60 9.29
CA TYR A 396 20.20 9.06 7.92
C TYR A 396 19.82 10.51 7.65
N GLY A 397 19.06 11.18 8.54
CA GLY A 397 18.66 12.59 8.38
C GLY A 397 17.91 12.90 7.08
N GLN A 398 17.35 11.89 6.43
CA GLN A 398 16.85 11.96 5.04
C GLN A 398 15.43 11.40 4.88
N THR A 399 14.76 11.03 5.97
CA THR A 399 13.40 10.49 5.89
C THR A 399 12.41 11.61 5.66
N GLU A 400 11.51 11.43 4.70
CA GLU A 400 10.40 12.31 4.42
C GLU A 400 9.22 11.97 5.34
N LEU A 401 8.66 12.98 6.02
CA LEU A 401 7.44 12.80 6.81
C LEU A 401 6.22 13.19 5.98
N TYR A 402 5.25 12.30 5.91
CA TYR A 402 3.94 12.56 5.32
C TYR A 402 2.84 12.42 6.37
N LEU A 403 1.95 13.41 6.44
CA LEU A 403 0.80 13.39 7.34
C LEU A 403 -0.50 13.23 6.54
N GLY A 404 -1.34 12.30 6.98
CA GLY A 404 -2.65 12.00 6.41
C GLY A 404 -3.71 13.06 6.74
N LEU A 405 -3.46 14.32 6.41
CA LEU A 405 -4.30 15.47 6.81
C LEU A 405 -5.49 15.71 5.88
N VAL A 406 -5.50 15.08 4.70
CA VAL A 406 -6.48 15.33 3.65
C VAL A 406 -7.65 14.37 3.74
N HIS A 407 -8.86 14.93 3.70
CA HIS A 407 -10.13 14.22 3.69
C HIS A 407 -11.03 14.81 2.61
N ALA A 408 -11.83 13.98 1.95
CA ALA A 408 -12.75 14.42 0.90
C ALA A 408 -13.70 15.52 1.44
N TYR A 409 -13.95 16.53 0.61
CA TYR A 409 -14.83 17.68 0.91
C TYR A 409 -14.40 18.56 2.09
N ASP A 410 -13.19 18.41 2.62
CA ASP A 410 -12.77 19.06 3.88
C ASP A 410 -11.50 19.91 3.74
N ILE A 411 -11.48 20.86 2.81
CA ILE A 411 -10.35 21.83 2.74
C ILE A 411 -10.23 22.65 4.03
N GLY A 412 -11.34 23.14 4.58
CA GLY A 412 -11.34 23.95 5.79
C GLY A 412 -10.75 23.20 6.99
N GLY A 413 -11.14 21.93 7.20
CA GLY A 413 -10.53 21.10 8.22
C GLY A 413 -9.09 20.72 7.90
N THR A 414 -8.74 20.52 6.63
CA THR A 414 -7.37 20.18 6.21
C THR A 414 -6.41 21.30 6.59
N LEU A 415 -6.77 22.56 6.31
CA LEU A 415 -5.97 23.72 6.70
C LEU A 415 -5.86 23.88 8.23
N GLN A 416 -6.93 23.56 8.97
CA GLN A 416 -6.89 23.55 10.44
C GLN A 416 -5.91 22.49 10.96
N ARG A 417 -5.95 21.28 10.40
CA ARG A 417 -5.04 20.18 10.74
C ARG A 417 -3.59 20.49 10.40
N MET A 418 -3.33 21.12 9.25
CA MET A 418 -2.00 21.63 8.88
C MET A 418 -1.50 22.66 9.89
N ALA A 419 -2.30 23.66 10.24
CA ALA A 419 -1.90 24.68 11.21
C ALA A 419 -1.57 24.09 12.60
N VAL A 420 -2.23 23.01 13.02
CA VAL A 420 -1.88 22.28 14.25
C VAL A 420 -0.55 21.55 14.08
N ALA A 421 -0.36 20.85 12.96
CA ALA A 421 0.90 20.18 12.64
C ALA A 421 2.08 21.16 12.61
N ASP A 422 1.94 22.33 11.98
CA ASP A 422 2.96 23.37 11.93
C ASP A 422 3.41 23.82 13.32
N ARG A 423 2.45 24.10 14.21
CA ARG A 423 2.73 24.50 15.60
C ARG A 423 3.49 23.42 16.36
N VAL A 424 3.03 22.17 16.25
CA VAL A 424 3.62 21.05 17.01
C VAL A 424 4.98 20.66 16.46
N LEU A 425 5.15 20.64 15.14
CA LEU A 425 6.38 20.26 14.48
C LEU A 425 7.45 21.35 14.55
N GLY A 426 7.07 22.60 14.84
CA GLY A 426 8.00 23.70 15.10
C GLY A 426 8.96 23.95 13.95
N GLY A 427 8.44 23.98 12.72
CA GLY A 427 9.21 24.23 11.49
C GLY A 427 9.84 22.99 10.82
N ARG A 428 9.56 21.76 11.29
CA ARG A 428 9.96 20.56 10.53
C ARG A 428 9.09 20.41 9.29
N CYS A 429 9.72 20.23 8.12
CA CYS A 429 9.01 19.99 6.87
C CYS A 429 8.22 18.67 6.89
N TYR A 430 7.04 18.69 6.28
CA TYR A 430 6.22 17.51 6.02
C TYR A 430 5.45 17.68 4.70
N GLY A 431 5.04 16.57 4.09
CA GLY A 431 4.13 16.54 2.96
C GLY A 431 2.73 16.09 3.39
N VAL A 432 1.74 16.32 2.53
CA VAL A 432 0.35 15.91 2.78
C VAL A 432 0.00 14.63 2.03
N ALA A 433 -0.85 13.83 2.68
CA ALA A 433 -1.48 12.65 2.12
C ALA A 433 -2.93 12.57 2.62
N THR A 434 -3.68 11.61 2.09
CA THR A 434 -4.89 11.11 2.74
C THR A 434 -4.54 10.18 3.90
N GLU A 435 -5.47 9.98 4.84
CA GLU A 435 -5.30 9.05 5.95
C GLU A 435 -4.97 7.61 5.50
N CYS A 436 -5.64 7.13 4.44
CA CYS A 436 -5.44 5.81 3.85
C CYS A 436 -5.53 5.89 2.32
N GLY A 437 -5.41 4.77 1.62
CA GLY A 437 -5.61 4.70 0.17
C GLY A 437 -7.06 4.93 -0.25
N TRP A 438 -7.28 5.20 -1.54
CA TRP A 438 -8.60 5.58 -2.08
C TRP A 438 -9.44 4.37 -2.52
N GLY A 439 -9.01 3.14 -2.24
CA GLY A 439 -9.66 1.92 -2.72
C GLY A 439 -11.14 1.77 -2.34
N ARG A 440 -11.60 2.45 -1.27
CA ARG A 440 -13.00 2.42 -0.83
C ARG A 440 -13.80 3.68 -1.19
N MET A 441 -13.15 4.71 -1.72
CA MET A 441 -13.80 5.98 -2.05
C MET A 441 -14.68 5.85 -3.29
N GLN A 442 -15.84 6.52 -3.25
CA GLN A 442 -16.63 6.81 -4.44
C GLN A 442 -15.88 7.76 -5.38
N GLN A 443 -16.30 7.81 -6.63
CA GLN A 443 -15.59 8.57 -7.66
C GLN A 443 -15.58 10.09 -7.38
N ASP A 444 -16.68 10.63 -6.87
CA ASP A 444 -16.80 12.02 -6.44
C ASP A 444 -15.91 12.34 -5.23
N GLU A 445 -15.79 11.41 -4.29
CA GLU A 445 -14.85 11.50 -3.15
C GLU A 445 -13.40 11.55 -3.61
N VAL A 446 -13.02 10.75 -4.63
CA VAL A 446 -11.68 10.81 -5.24
C VAL A 446 -11.43 12.18 -5.85
N TYR A 447 -12.36 12.73 -6.63
CA TYR A 447 -12.17 14.05 -7.24
C TYR A 447 -12.03 15.15 -6.19
N SER A 448 -12.89 15.14 -5.17
CA SER A 448 -12.78 16.11 -4.09
C SER A 448 -11.47 15.98 -3.33
N THR A 449 -11.03 14.74 -3.05
CA THR A 449 -9.73 14.47 -2.42
C THR A 449 -8.60 15.10 -3.22
N LEU A 450 -8.56 14.89 -4.53
CA LEU A 450 -7.51 15.45 -5.39
C LEU A 450 -7.49 16.99 -5.33
N ASP A 451 -8.65 17.64 -5.32
CA ASP A 451 -8.72 19.10 -5.25
C ASP A 451 -8.26 19.62 -3.89
N VAL A 452 -8.68 18.98 -2.79
CA VAL A 452 -8.19 19.33 -1.44
C VAL A 452 -6.68 19.13 -1.33
N MET A 453 -6.13 18.04 -1.89
CA MET A 453 -4.68 17.80 -1.90
C MET A 453 -3.92 18.88 -2.66
N LYS A 454 -4.42 19.35 -3.82
CA LYS A 454 -3.79 20.43 -4.59
C LYS A 454 -3.76 21.72 -3.79
N GLU A 455 -4.86 22.09 -3.15
CA GLU A 455 -4.95 23.30 -2.35
C GLU A 455 -4.01 23.23 -1.13
N ALA A 456 -4.01 22.10 -0.41
CA ALA A 456 -3.10 21.86 0.71
C ALA A 456 -1.62 21.92 0.30
N ALA A 457 -1.27 21.29 -0.83
CA ALA A 457 0.09 21.36 -1.38
C ALA A 457 0.51 22.79 -1.74
N GLY A 458 -0.40 23.60 -2.31
CA GLY A 458 -0.14 25.00 -2.62
C GLY A 458 0.25 25.83 -1.40
N VAL A 459 -0.33 25.55 -0.23
CA VAL A 459 0.03 26.21 1.03
C VAL A 459 1.44 25.84 1.49
N LEU A 460 1.83 24.56 1.35
CA LEU A 460 3.19 24.11 1.67
C LEU A 460 4.24 24.72 0.74
N PHE A 461 3.91 24.97 -0.53
CA PHE A 461 4.86 25.61 -1.44
C PHE A 461 5.08 27.09 -1.14
N ASN A 462 4.02 27.84 -0.83
CA ASN A 462 4.12 29.28 -0.59
C ASN A 462 4.82 29.60 0.75
N THR A 463 4.67 28.74 1.76
CA THR A 463 5.36 28.91 3.05
C THR A 463 6.87 28.66 2.95
N ASN A 464 7.30 27.73 2.09
CA ASN A 464 8.74 27.47 1.86
C ASN A 464 9.45 28.56 1.04
N THR A 465 8.72 29.40 0.29
CA THR A 465 9.31 30.53 -0.44
C THR A 465 9.44 31.79 0.42
N ASP A 466 8.55 31.99 1.39
CA ASP A 466 8.54 33.19 2.25
C ASP A 466 9.64 33.16 3.33
N GLU A 467 10.15 31.98 3.73
CA GLU A 467 11.31 31.87 4.63
C GLU A 467 12.66 32.19 3.95
N GLY A 468 12.68 32.39 2.62
CA GLY A 468 13.86 32.78 1.85
C GLY A 468 14.06 34.29 1.65
N GLU A 469 13.11 35.14 2.06
CA GLU A 469 13.14 36.59 1.79
C GLU A 469 13.16 37.50 3.04
N VAL A 470 13.45 36.98 4.24
CA VAL A 470 13.65 37.83 5.42
C VAL A 470 15.11 37.81 5.89
N ALA A 471 15.84 38.78 5.33
CA ALA A 471 17.06 39.47 5.80
C ALA A 471 18.40 38.71 5.85
#